data_AF-A0A929ISU9-F1
#
_entry.id   AF-A0A929ISU9-F1
#
_cell.length_a   1.000
_cell.length_b   1.000
_cell.length_c   1.000
_cell.angle_alpha   90.00
_cell.angle_beta   90.00
_cell.angle_gamma   90.00
#
_symmetry.space_group_name_H-M   'P 1'
#
loop_
_entity.id
_entity.type
_entity.pdbx_description
1 polymer ?
#
loop_
_entity_poly.entity_id
_entity_poly.type
_entity_poly.pdbx_seq_one_letter_code
_entity_poly.pdbx_strand_id
1 'polypeptide(L)'
;IHPPTMPMMRLAATAIDRIGRERVTIVDQIAAYGGSDLLCYRAASPAPLVERQTQLWQPLLDWATEAHGARLTVTHDITHVAQDPAALEPLRAVVEALDDYRLAAVSLLTPICGSLVIALAVEAGHIAAQEAMAASLLDEDWQIEKWGHDAEAAERRENVAREIADAVRFLDLLDQ
;
A
#
# COMPACT_ATOMS: atom_id res chain seq x y z
N ILE A 1 18.79 9.71 22.41
CA ILE A 1 17.48 9.38 21.79
C ILE A 1 17.67 9.54 20.28
N HIS A 2 17.46 8.49 19.50
CA HIS A 2 17.62 8.51 18.04
C HIS A 2 16.28 8.10 17.39
N PRO A 3 15.40 9.06 17.03
CA PRO A 3 14.06 8.74 16.52
C PRO A 3 14.00 7.76 15.33
N PRO A 4 14.96 7.77 14.37
CA PRO A 4 14.97 6.80 13.27
C PRO A 4 15.10 5.34 13.72
N THR A 5 15.61 5.08 14.93
CA THR A 5 15.73 3.72 15.48
C THR A 5 14.59 3.36 16.41
N MET A 6 13.50 4.15 16.44
CA MET A 6 12.34 3.97 17.32
C MET A 6 11.01 3.93 16.55
N PRO A 7 10.85 3.04 15.56
CA PRO A 7 9.70 3.05 14.65
C PRO A 7 8.35 2.84 15.36
N MET A 8 8.31 1.94 16.37
CA MET A 8 7.08 1.68 17.13
C MET A 8 6.62 2.92 17.91
N MET A 9 7.58 3.67 18.48
CA MET A 9 7.27 4.91 19.18
C MET A 9 6.78 5.99 18.20
N ARG A 10 7.39 6.09 17.01
CA ARG A 10 6.93 7.02 15.96
C ARG A 10 5.49 6.73 15.53
N LEU A 11 5.15 5.46 15.30
CA LEU A 11 3.80 5.04 14.92
C LEU A 11 2.78 5.28 16.04
N ALA A 12 3.10 4.90 17.28
CA ALA A 12 2.24 5.16 18.43
C ALA A 12 2.03 6.66 18.69
N ALA A 13 3.09 7.47 18.58
CA ALA A 13 2.97 8.93 18.69
C ALA A 13 2.11 9.51 17.57
N THR A 14 2.25 9.00 16.34
CA THR A 14 1.41 9.41 15.20
C THR A 14 -0.06 9.11 15.47
N ALA A 15 -0.38 7.91 15.97
CA ALA A 15 -1.74 7.53 16.36
C ALA A 15 -2.34 8.51 17.39
N ILE A 16 -1.60 8.79 18.46
CA ILE A 16 -2.08 9.61 19.58
C ILE A 16 -2.17 11.09 19.22
N ASP A 17 -1.12 11.65 18.62
CA ASP A 17 -0.98 13.10 18.47
C ASP A 17 -1.63 13.62 17.19
N ARG A 18 -1.65 12.80 16.13
CA ARG A 18 -2.07 13.22 14.80
C ARG A 18 -3.38 12.57 14.36
N ILE A 19 -3.50 11.23 14.41
CA ILE A 19 -4.67 10.54 13.88
C ILE A 19 -5.95 11.01 14.58
N GLY A 20 -5.99 11.00 15.91
CA GLY A 20 -7.20 11.40 16.64
C GLY A 20 -7.68 12.84 16.35
N ARG A 21 -6.78 13.76 15.95
CA ARG A 21 -7.12 15.16 15.65
C ARG A 21 -7.47 15.40 14.19
N GLU A 22 -6.81 14.69 13.28
CA GLU A 22 -6.88 14.90 11.82
C GLU A 22 -7.56 13.74 11.10
N ARG A 23 -8.28 12.88 11.83
CA ARG A 23 -8.82 11.61 11.32
C ARG A 23 -9.52 11.74 9.97
N VAL A 24 -10.46 12.69 9.85
CA VAL A 24 -11.22 12.91 8.61
C VAL A 24 -10.28 13.20 7.44
N THR A 25 -9.34 14.14 7.61
CA THR A 25 -8.36 14.50 6.58
C THR A 25 -7.48 13.33 6.19
N ILE A 26 -7.06 12.50 7.15
CA ILE A 26 -6.18 11.36 6.91
C ILE A 26 -6.93 10.25 6.18
N VAL A 27 -8.17 9.96 6.59
CA VAL A 27 -9.06 9.05 5.87
C VAL A 27 -9.25 9.53 4.43
N ASP A 28 -9.55 10.82 4.22
CA ASP A 28 -9.73 11.38 2.87
C ASP A 28 -8.47 11.21 2.01
N GLN A 29 -7.29 11.50 2.57
CA GLN A 29 -6.01 11.35 1.89
C GLN A 29 -5.73 9.90 1.51
N ILE A 30 -5.97 8.96 2.43
CA ILE A 30 -5.73 7.52 2.20
C ILE A 30 -6.73 6.96 1.20
N ALA A 31 -8.02 7.26 1.36
CA ALA A 31 -9.08 6.80 0.46
C ALA A 31 -8.87 7.31 -0.97
N ALA A 32 -8.31 8.51 -1.14
CA ALA A 32 -7.99 9.06 -2.45
C ALA A 32 -6.99 8.20 -3.25
N TYR A 33 -6.10 7.43 -2.59
CA TYR A 33 -5.21 6.50 -3.29
C TYR A 33 -5.97 5.43 -4.05
N GLY A 34 -7.16 5.02 -3.61
CA GLY A 34 -7.98 4.06 -4.34
C GLY A 34 -8.34 4.53 -5.76
N GLY A 35 -8.47 5.85 -5.97
CA GLY A 35 -8.74 6.42 -7.30
C GLY A 35 -7.55 6.33 -8.27
N SER A 36 -6.33 6.22 -7.75
CA SER A 36 -5.10 6.13 -8.53
C SER A 36 -4.17 5.04 -8.00
N ASP A 37 -4.73 3.90 -7.59
CA ASP A 37 -3.99 2.83 -6.93
C ASP A 37 -2.98 2.18 -7.88
N LEU A 38 -1.74 1.95 -7.43
CA LEU A 38 -0.67 1.32 -8.22
C LEU A 38 -1.16 0.07 -8.98
N LEU A 39 -1.93 -0.78 -8.31
CA LEU A 39 -2.38 -2.05 -8.87
C LEU A 39 -3.30 -1.89 -10.10
N CYS A 40 -3.87 -0.70 -10.30
CA CYS A 40 -4.75 -0.39 -11.42
C CYS A 40 -4.02 0.06 -12.68
N TYR A 41 -2.73 0.43 -12.61
CA TYR A 41 -1.97 0.95 -13.75
C TYR A 41 -0.94 -0.07 -14.21
N ARG A 42 -1.23 -0.77 -15.30
CA ARG A 42 -0.39 -1.84 -15.83
C ARG A 42 0.46 -1.36 -16.99
N ALA A 43 1.62 -1.99 -17.14
CA ALA A 43 2.40 -1.86 -18.35
C ALA A 43 1.63 -2.48 -19.53
N ALA A 44 1.59 -1.80 -20.67
CA ALA A 44 1.11 -2.40 -21.93
C ALA A 44 2.15 -3.33 -22.57
N SER A 45 3.43 -3.18 -22.20
CA SER A 45 4.56 -3.94 -22.73
C SER A 45 5.80 -3.76 -21.84
N PRO A 46 6.81 -4.65 -21.91
CA PRO A 46 6.83 -5.91 -22.68
C PRO A 46 5.99 -7.01 -22.00
N ALA A 47 5.54 -8.00 -22.78
CA ALA A 47 4.65 -9.07 -22.30
C ALA A 47 5.09 -9.76 -20.99
N PRO A 48 6.39 -10.04 -20.75
CA PRO A 48 6.80 -10.64 -19.48
C PRO A 48 6.57 -9.75 -18.25
N LEU A 49 6.62 -8.41 -18.40
CA LEU A 49 6.29 -7.49 -17.30
C LEU A 49 4.78 -7.51 -17.03
N VAL A 50 3.96 -7.45 -18.08
CA VAL A 50 2.50 -7.53 -17.98
C VAL A 50 2.08 -8.82 -17.27
N GLU A 51 2.71 -9.95 -17.62
CA GLU A 51 2.44 -11.25 -17.00
C GLU A 51 2.82 -11.25 -15.52
N ARG A 52 4.00 -10.73 -15.15
CA ARG A 52 4.42 -10.62 -13.74
C ARG A 52 3.49 -9.71 -12.93
N GLN A 53 3.13 -8.55 -13.47
CA GLN A 53 2.16 -7.64 -12.84
C GLN A 53 0.83 -8.37 -12.63
N THR A 54 0.33 -9.06 -13.66
CA THR A 54 -0.94 -9.80 -13.57
C THR A 54 -0.87 -10.86 -12.46
N GLN A 55 0.18 -11.68 -12.44
CA GLN A 55 0.35 -12.73 -11.44
C GLN A 55 0.40 -12.21 -10.00
N LEU A 56 1.06 -11.07 -9.77
CA LEU A 56 1.29 -10.55 -8.43
C LEU A 56 0.16 -9.62 -7.93
N TRP A 57 -0.38 -8.78 -8.81
CA TRP A 57 -1.32 -7.73 -8.42
C TRP A 57 -2.79 -8.10 -8.64
N GLN A 58 -3.11 -8.98 -9.61
CA GLN A 58 -4.51 -9.38 -9.82
C GLN A 58 -5.13 -10.06 -8.59
N PRO A 59 -4.45 -10.99 -7.89
CA PRO A 59 -5.00 -11.60 -6.68
C PRO A 59 -5.38 -10.59 -5.58
N LEU A 60 -4.65 -9.47 -5.48
CA LEU A 60 -4.95 -8.40 -4.51
C LEU A 60 -6.20 -7.61 -4.90
N LEU A 61 -6.41 -7.35 -6.20
CA LEU A 61 -7.63 -6.70 -6.69
C LEU A 61 -8.85 -7.62 -6.57
N ASP A 62 -8.66 -8.91 -6.81
CA ASP A 62 -9.68 -9.93 -6.62
C ASP A 62 -10.05 -10.02 -5.14
N TRP A 63 -9.07 -10.04 -4.23
CA TRP A 63 -9.29 -9.97 -2.79
C TRP A 63 -10.07 -8.71 -2.38
N ALA A 64 -9.69 -7.53 -2.87
CA ALA A 64 -10.41 -6.29 -2.56
C ALA A 64 -11.88 -6.35 -3.03
N THR A 65 -12.12 -7.01 -4.17
CA THR A 65 -13.47 -7.26 -4.68
C THR A 65 -14.24 -8.25 -3.81
N GLU A 66 -13.62 -9.35 -3.39
CA GLU A 66 -14.28 -10.42 -2.63
C GLU A 66 -14.53 -10.04 -1.17
N ALA A 67 -13.53 -9.43 -0.52
CA ALA A 67 -13.59 -9.06 0.90
C ALA A 67 -14.40 -7.79 1.14
N HIS A 68 -14.37 -6.83 0.20
CA HIS A 68 -14.93 -5.51 0.41
C HIS A 68 -15.93 -5.07 -0.67
N GLY A 69 -16.07 -5.81 -1.77
CA GLY A 69 -16.91 -5.39 -2.90
C GLY A 69 -16.26 -4.28 -3.76
N ALA A 70 -14.98 -3.98 -3.56
CA ALA A 70 -14.27 -2.91 -4.25
C ALA A 70 -13.76 -3.37 -5.62
N ARG A 71 -14.60 -3.24 -6.65
CA ARG A 71 -14.28 -3.61 -8.04
C ARG A 71 -13.54 -2.49 -8.77
N LEU A 72 -12.23 -2.40 -8.54
CA LEU A 72 -11.39 -1.41 -9.21
C LEU A 72 -11.14 -1.79 -10.68
N THR A 73 -11.09 -0.79 -11.55
CA THR A 73 -10.82 -0.95 -12.97
C THR A 73 -9.33 -0.84 -13.25
N VAL A 74 -8.81 -1.80 -14.00
CA VAL A 74 -7.42 -1.84 -14.45
C VAL A 74 -7.28 -1.16 -15.81
N THR A 75 -6.25 -0.36 -15.99
CA THR A 75 -5.86 0.28 -17.24
C THR A 75 -4.44 -0.12 -17.65
N HIS A 76 -4.18 -0.09 -18.96
CA HIS A 76 -2.83 -0.25 -19.54
C HIS A 76 -2.35 1.05 -20.21
N ASP A 77 -3.17 2.10 -20.14
CA ASP A 77 -2.88 3.40 -20.71
C ASP A 77 -2.21 4.32 -19.69
N ILE A 78 -1.41 5.26 -20.19
CA ILE A 78 -0.79 6.33 -19.39
C ILE A 78 -1.86 7.35 -18.93
N THR A 79 -3.05 7.33 -19.55
CA THR A 79 -4.13 8.25 -19.21
C THR A 79 -4.85 7.79 -17.95
N HIS A 80 -5.02 8.71 -17.00
CA HIS A 80 -5.78 8.45 -15.78
C HIS A 80 -7.20 7.96 -16.09
N VAL A 81 -7.57 6.83 -15.48
CA VAL A 81 -8.93 6.28 -15.53
C VAL A 81 -9.57 6.55 -14.18
N ALA A 82 -10.65 7.35 -14.20
CA ALA A 82 -11.44 7.60 -13.01
C ALA A 82 -12.12 6.29 -12.58
N GLN A 83 -11.91 5.91 -11.32
CA GLN A 83 -12.61 4.77 -10.72
C GLN A 83 -14.07 5.12 -10.46
N ASP A 84 -14.95 4.12 -10.53
CA ASP A 84 -16.35 4.28 -10.13
C ASP A 84 -16.40 4.64 -8.63
N PRO A 85 -17.06 5.74 -8.22
CA PRO A 85 -17.27 6.05 -6.81
C PRO A 85 -17.83 4.88 -6.00
N ALA A 86 -18.69 4.04 -6.59
CA ALA A 86 -19.24 2.85 -5.95
C ALA A 86 -18.20 1.75 -5.68
N ALA A 87 -17.08 1.75 -6.42
CA ALA A 87 -15.95 0.86 -6.16
C ALA A 87 -15.00 1.41 -5.08
N LEU A 88 -14.97 2.74 -4.90
CA LEU A 88 -14.13 3.41 -3.90
C LEU A 88 -14.77 3.49 -2.52
N GLU A 89 -16.09 3.67 -2.45
CA GLU A 89 -16.83 3.76 -1.18
C GLU A 89 -16.55 2.60 -0.21
N PRO A 90 -16.51 1.32 -0.65
CA PRO A 90 -16.23 0.23 0.28
C PRO A 90 -14.82 0.29 0.87
N LEU A 91 -13.81 0.68 0.08
CA LEU A 91 -12.45 0.86 0.59
C LEU A 91 -12.39 1.99 1.60
N ARG A 92 -13.06 3.11 1.31
CA ARG A 92 -13.18 4.23 2.25
C ARG A 92 -13.84 3.79 3.56
N ALA A 93 -14.92 3.01 3.48
CA ALA A 93 -15.62 2.51 4.67
C ALA A 93 -14.72 1.62 5.54
N VAL A 94 -13.86 0.79 4.93
CA VAL A 94 -12.85 0.01 5.66
C VAL A 94 -11.88 0.94 6.39
N VAL A 95 -11.32 1.94 5.70
CA VAL A 95 -10.38 2.92 6.30
C VAL A 95 -11.05 3.70 7.44
N GLU A 96 -12.31 4.10 7.29
CA GLU A 96 -13.09 4.81 8.31
C GLU A 96 -13.35 3.96 9.56
N ALA A 97 -13.41 2.63 9.42
CA ALA A 97 -13.66 1.70 10.51
C ALA A 97 -12.42 1.37 11.35
N LEU A 98 -11.21 1.66 10.86
CA LEU A 98 -9.96 1.37 11.56
C LEU A 98 -9.84 2.17 12.86
N ASP A 99 -9.33 1.59 13.94
CA ASP A 99 -8.93 2.40 15.10
C ASP A 99 -7.75 3.33 14.76
N ASP A 100 -7.42 4.26 15.66
CA ASP A 100 -6.38 5.27 15.41
C ASP A 100 -4.98 4.66 15.23
N TYR A 101 -4.70 3.50 15.82
CA TYR A 101 -3.41 2.83 15.71
C TYR A 101 -3.28 2.10 14.37
N ARG A 102 -4.31 1.32 13.98
CA ARG A 102 -4.38 0.68 12.67
C ARG A 102 -4.40 1.70 11.54
N LEU A 103 -5.14 2.80 11.70
CA LEU A 103 -5.13 3.91 10.75
C LEU A 103 -3.75 4.58 10.65
N ALA A 104 -2.99 4.70 11.74
CA ALA A 104 -1.61 5.19 11.68
C ALA A 104 -0.73 4.28 10.81
N ALA A 105 -0.82 2.96 10.98
CA ALA A 105 -0.07 2.01 10.17
C ALA A 105 -0.48 2.06 8.69
N VAL A 106 -1.79 2.07 8.39
CA VAL A 106 -2.31 2.17 7.01
C VAL A 106 -1.92 3.50 6.36
N SER A 107 -1.92 4.60 7.13
CA SER A 107 -1.48 5.92 6.64
C SER A 107 -0.01 5.97 6.24
N LEU A 108 0.82 5.13 6.88
CA LEU A 108 2.24 4.97 6.55
C LEU A 108 2.40 4.05 5.34
N LEU A 109 1.73 2.89 5.34
CA LEU A 109 1.85 1.88 4.29
C LEU A 109 1.34 2.36 2.93
N THR A 110 0.21 3.07 2.89
CA THR A 110 -0.44 3.50 1.65
C THR A 110 0.50 4.27 0.70
N PRO A 111 1.16 5.36 1.13
CA PRO A 111 2.11 6.09 0.27
C PRO A 111 3.38 5.29 -0.02
N ILE A 112 3.89 4.48 0.92
CA ILE A 112 5.10 3.68 0.73
C ILE A 112 4.89 2.61 -0.35
N CYS A 113 3.73 1.96 -0.31
CA CYS A 113 3.36 0.94 -1.28
C CYS A 113 2.78 1.53 -2.58
N GLY A 114 2.46 2.83 -2.61
CA GLY A 114 1.71 3.46 -3.69
C GLY A 114 0.29 2.89 -3.88
N SER A 115 -0.24 2.18 -2.89
CA SER A 115 -1.47 1.39 -3.02
C SER A 115 -2.21 1.32 -1.69
N LEU A 116 -3.48 1.70 -1.73
CA LEU A 116 -4.41 1.49 -0.63
C LEU A 116 -4.74 0.01 -0.50
N VAL A 117 -4.89 -0.70 -1.62
CA VAL A 117 -5.22 -2.12 -1.62
C VAL A 117 -4.12 -2.95 -0.94
N ILE A 118 -2.84 -2.70 -1.25
CA ILE A 118 -1.72 -3.37 -0.56
C ILE A 118 -1.76 -3.05 0.94
N ALA A 119 -1.96 -1.79 1.33
CA ALA A 119 -1.96 -1.38 2.73
C ALA A 119 -3.09 -2.05 3.53
N LEU A 120 -4.30 -2.12 2.97
CA LEU A 120 -5.43 -2.82 3.58
C LEU A 120 -5.22 -4.34 3.61
N ALA A 121 -4.62 -4.93 2.58
CA ALA A 121 -4.30 -6.35 2.57
C ALA A 121 -3.30 -6.73 3.68
N VAL A 122 -2.33 -5.86 3.95
CA VAL A 122 -1.41 -6.03 5.09
C VAL A 122 -2.15 -5.87 6.42
N GLU A 123 -2.97 -4.84 6.57
CA GLU A 123 -3.73 -4.56 7.80
C GLU A 123 -4.72 -5.68 8.17
N ALA A 124 -5.34 -6.29 7.15
CA ALA A 124 -6.22 -7.44 7.31
C ALA A 124 -5.47 -8.78 7.52
N GLY A 125 -4.13 -8.79 7.50
CA GLY A 125 -3.31 -9.99 7.57
C GLY A 125 -3.46 -10.92 6.35
N HIS A 126 -3.95 -10.39 5.22
CA HIS A 126 -4.12 -11.15 3.98
C HIS A 126 -2.78 -11.44 3.30
N ILE A 127 -1.83 -10.50 3.39
CA ILE A 127 -0.46 -10.65 2.88
C ILE A 127 0.57 -10.25 3.92
N ALA A 128 1.73 -10.90 3.89
CA ALA A 128 2.86 -10.58 4.74
C ALA A 128 3.68 -9.39 4.20
N ALA A 129 4.56 -8.84 5.06
CA ALA A 129 5.46 -7.74 4.70
C ALA A 129 6.26 -8.00 3.41
N GLN A 130 6.74 -9.24 3.22
CA GLN A 130 7.53 -9.61 2.05
C GLN A 130 6.71 -9.61 0.76
N GLU A 131 5.44 -10.01 0.84
CA GLU A 131 4.52 -10.02 -0.30
C GLU A 131 4.10 -8.58 -0.66
N ALA A 132 3.86 -7.74 0.35
CA ALA A 132 3.58 -6.32 0.16
C ALA A 132 4.76 -5.59 -0.51
N MET A 133 5.99 -5.85 -0.06
CA MET A 133 7.21 -5.31 -0.66
C MET A 133 7.39 -5.79 -2.11
N ALA A 134 7.18 -7.07 -2.38
CA ALA A 134 7.27 -7.61 -3.73
C ALA A 134 6.23 -6.97 -4.66
N ALA A 135 5.01 -6.76 -4.17
CA ALA A 135 3.95 -6.12 -4.93
C ALA A 135 4.25 -4.64 -5.22
N SER A 136 4.68 -3.88 -4.21
CA SER A 136 4.91 -2.43 -4.37
C SER A 136 6.12 -2.09 -5.23
N LEU A 137 7.18 -2.91 -5.18
CA LEU A 137 8.44 -2.65 -5.87
C LEU A 137 8.61 -3.43 -7.19
N LEU A 138 7.57 -4.11 -7.66
CA LEU A 138 7.64 -4.99 -8.83
C LEU A 138 8.22 -4.30 -10.07
N ASP A 139 7.74 -3.09 -10.37
CA ASP A 139 8.17 -2.35 -11.55
C ASP A 139 9.62 -1.87 -11.41
N GLU A 140 9.99 -1.38 -10.23
CA GLU A 140 11.37 -0.98 -9.93
C GLU A 140 12.34 -2.17 -10.04
N ASP A 141 11.95 -3.32 -9.51
CA ASP A 141 12.71 -4.58 -9.60
C ASP A 141 12.90 -5.01 -11.04
N TRP A 142 11.85 -4.93 -11.84
CA TRP A 142 11.94 -5.21 -13.27
C TRP A 142 12.93 -4.27 -13.97
N GLN A 143 12.90 -2.97 -13.68
CA GLN A 143 13.83 -2.02 -14.28
C GLN A 143 15.29 -2.30 -13.87
N ILE A 144 15.53 -2.62 -12.60
CA ILE A 144 16.85 -2.99 -12.08
C ILE A 144 17.37 -4.26 -12.78
N GLU A 145 16.51 -5.29 -12.95
CA GLU A 145 16.86 -6.51 -13.67
C GLU A 145 17.28 -6.25 -15.13
N LYS A 146 16.70 -5.25 -15.79
CA LYS A 146 16.95 -4.96 -17.21
C LYS A 146 18.08 -3.97 -17.46
N TRP A 147 18.21 -2.96 -16.64
CA TRP A 147 19.11 -1.83 -16.88
C TRP A 147 20.24 -1.70 -15.86
N GLY A 148 20.27 -2.59 -14.88
CA GLY A 148 21.32 -2.66 -13.88
C GLY A 148 21.00 -1.83 -12.65
N HIS A 149 21.82 -2.03 -11.63
CA HIS A 149 21.62 -1.52 -10.28
C HIS A 149 22.32 -0.18 -10.06
N ASP A 150 21.65 0.75 -9.38
CA ASP A 150 22.26 1.96 -8.81
C ASP A 150 22.17 1.88 -7.28
N ALA A 151 23.22 2.33 -6.58
CA ALA A 151 23.32 2.30 -5.12
C ALA A 151 22.17 3.06 -4.45
N GLU A 152 21.70 4.16 -5.06
CA GLU A 152 20.56 4.93 -4.56
C GLU A 152 19.25 4.12 -4.61
N ALA A 153 19.05 3.31 -5.67
CA ALA A 153 17.88 2.44 -5.77
C ALA A 153 17.92 1.30 -4.74
N ALA A 154 19.11 0.78 -4.44
CA ALA A 154 19.33 -0.22 -3.38
C ALA A 154 18.90 0.32 -2.00
N GLU A 155 19.40 1.51 -1.66
CA GLU A 155 19.13 2.15 -0.38
C GLU A 155 17.63 2.46 -0.22
N ARG A 156 16.99 2.99 -1.29
CA ARG A 156 15.55 3.22 -1.29
C ARG A 156 14.76 1.94 -1.06
N ARG A 157 15.11 0.86 -1.75
CA ARG A 157 14.46 -0.45 -1.59
C ARG A 157 14.61 -0.99 -0.16
N GLU A 158 15.81 -0.89 0.43
CA GLU A 158 16.02 -1.31 1.82
C GLU A 158 15.19 -0.47 2.79
N ASN A 159 15.06 0.83 2.55
CA ASN A 159 14.23 1.70 3.37
C ASN A 159 12.75 1.36 3.25
N VAL A 160 12.21 1.15 2.05
CA VAL A 160 10.83 0.70 1.85
C VAL A 160 10.57 -0.63 2.56
N ALA A 161 11.47 -1.61 2.41
CA ALA A 161 11.36 -2.90 3.06
C ALA A 161 11.30 -2.77 4.60
N ARG A 162 12.18 -1.92 5.16
CA ARG A 162 12.23 -1.65 6.60
C ARG A 162 10.95 -1.00 7.10
N GLU A 163 10.44 0.01 6.39
CA GLU A 163 9.23 0.72 6.82
C GLU A 163 7.97 -0.15 6.72
N ILE A 164 7.85 -1.00 5.68
CA ILE A 164 6.78 -2.00 5.58
C ILE A 164 6.88 -2.99 6.75
N ALA A 165 8.08 -3.53 7.03
CA ALA A 165 8.29 -4.48 8.12
C ALA A 165 7.98 -3.87 9.49
N ASP A 166 8.34 -2.59 9.70
CA ASP A 166 8.02 -1.86 10.93
C ASP A 166 6.50 -1.68 11.08
N ALA A 167 5.78 -1.33 10.00
CA ALA A 167 4.33 -1.19 10.04
C ALA A 167 3.62 -2.53 10.31
N VAL A 168 4.06 -3.62 9.67
CA VAL A 168 3.52 -4.97 9.91
C VAL A 168 3.76 -5.39 11.36
N ARG A 169 4.99 -5.22 11.87
CA ARG A 169 5.31 -5.51 13.27
C ARG A 169 4.44 -4.70 14.23
N PHE A 170 4.14 -3.45 13.90
CA PHE A 170 3.28 -2.63 14.73
C PHE A 170 1.85 -3.18 14.76
N LEU A 171 1.30 -3.58 13.62
CA LEU A 171 -0.01 -4.23 13.53
C LEU A 171 -0.04 -5.55 14.32
N ASP A 172 0.97 -6.40 14.17
CA ASP A 172 1.09 -7.66 14.92
C ASP A 172 1.08 -7.46 16.44
N LEU A 173 1.62 -6.34 16.93
CA LEU A 173 1.63 -5.99 18.35
C LEU A 173 0.27 -5.51 18.87
N LEU A 174 -0.62 -5.04 18.00
CA LEU A 174 -1.99 -4.64 18.37
C LEU A 174 -2.92 -5.84 18.56
N ASP A 175 -2.57 -6.99 17.97
CA ASP A 175 -3.35 -8.23 18.00
C ASP A 175 -2.95 -9.19 19.13
N GLN A 176 -2.04 -8.77 20.01
CA GLN A 176 -1.61 -9.51 21.21
C GLN A 176 -2.49 -9.21 22.43
#